data_AF-A0A7Y0S7M7-F1
#
_entry.id   AF-A0A7Y0S7M7-F1
#
_cell.length_a   1.000
_cell.length_b   1.000
_cell.length_c   1.000
_cell.angle_alpha   90.00
_cell.angle_beta   90.00
_cell.angle_gamma   90.00
#
_symmetry.space_group_name_H-M   'P 1'
#
loop_
_entity.id
_entity.type
_entity.pdbx_description
1 polymer ?
#
loop_
_entity_poly.entity_id
_entity_poly.type
_entity_poly.pdbx_seq_one_letter_code
_entity_poly.pdbx_strand_id
1 'polypeptide(L)'
;YDEPASILEASENGEHEYVIGSCSCLAGDQFCVANFEQPLEIGQRLHILDSAGYTMVKLNWFNGLRMPSVYCERSSGDIQKLNEFDYSDFKRSLSQWSVK
;
A
#
# COMPACT_ATOMS: atom_id res chain seq x y z
N TYR A 1 -19.44 -4.59 -0.71
CA TYR A 1 -18.31 -4.35 0.16
C TYR A 1 -18.12 -2.85 0.21
N ASP A 2 -18.72 -2.23 1.23
CA ASP A 2 -18.56 -0.81 1.54
C ASP A 2 -17.94 -0.75 2.94
N GLU A 3 -16.74 -1.32 3.03
CA GLU A 3 -16.00 -1.43 4.28
C GLU A 3 -14.68 -0.67 4.07
N PRO A 4 -14.41 0.39 4.87
CA PRO A 4 -13.17 1.14 4.76
C PRO A 4 -11.98 0.27 5.21
N ALA A 5 -10.78 0.64 4.76
CA ALA A 5 -9.58 -0.03 5.23
C ALA A 5 -9.40 0.11 6.75
N SER A 6 -8.80 -0.89 7.39
CA SER A 6 -8.41 -0.83 8.81
C SER A 6 -6.90 -0.65 8.93
N ILE A 7 -6.49 0.24 9.84
CA ILE A 7 -5.08 0.55 10.13
C ILE A 7 -4.74 0.02 11.52
N LEU A 8 -3.67 -0.76 11.65
CA LEU A 8 -3.27 -1.38 12.92
C LEU A 8 -2.99 -0.35 14.03
N GLU A 9 -2.38 0.78 13.67
CA GLU A 9 -2.01 1.85 14.59
C GLU A 9 -3.18 2.76 15.00
N ALA A 10 -4.36 2.59 14.40
CA ALA A 10 -5.52 3.43 14.71
C ALA A 10 -6.14 3.04 16.06
N SER A 11 -6.74 4.03 16.73
CA SER A 11 -7.45 3.87 18.00
C SER A 11 -8.83 4.52 17.89
N GLU A 12 -9.90 3.79 18.22
CA GLU A 12 -11.26 4.31 18.21
C GLU A 12 -11.44 5.53 19.12
N ASN A 13 -10.67 5.61 20.21
CA ASN A 13 -10.68 6.71 21.17
C ASN A 13 -9.56 7.73 20.93
N GLY A 14 -8.84 7.65 19.81
CA GLY A 14 -7.79 8.60 19.45
C GLY A 14 -8.36 10.00 19.23
N GLU A 15 -7.65 11.03 19.69
CA GLU A 15 -8.07 12.43 19.56
C GLU A 15 -7.59 13.07 18.23
N HIS A 16 -6.75 12.37 17.47
CA HIS A 16 -6.14 12.89 16.25
C HIS A 16 -6.71 12.20 15.00
N GLU A 17 -7.63 12.87 14.31
CA GLU A 17 -8.25 12.37 13.08
C GLU A 17 -7.40 12.67 11.84
N TYR A 18 -7.20 11.65 11.00
CA TYR A 18 -6.52 11.78 9.72
C TYR A 18 -7.29 11.08 8.60
N VAL A 19 -7.25 11.69 7.41
CA VAL A 19 -7.62 11.03 6.16
C VAL A 19 -6.39 10.29 5.62
N ILE A 20 -6.48 8.97 5.52
CA ILE A 20 -5.38 8.14 5.00
C ILE A 20 -5.55 7.99 3.49
N GLY A 21 -4.74 8.74 2.74
CA GLY A 21 -4.71 8.70 1.27
C GLY A 21 -3.51 7.94 0.70
N SER A 22 -3.59 7.61 -0.59
CA SER A 22 -2.43 7.15 -1.37
C SER A 22 -1.79 8.29 -2.18
N CYS A 23 -0.70 7.99 -2.87
CA CYS A 23 0.12 8.96 -3.57
C CYS A 23 -0.33 9.26 -5.01
N SER A 24 -1.52 8.82 -5.44
CA SER A 24 -2.00 9.11 -6.80
C SER A 24 -2.58 10.53 -6.92
N CYS A 25 -2.90 10.94 -8.15
CA CYS A 25 -3.52 12.22 -8.41
C CYS A 25 -5.06 12.21 -8.32
N LEU A 26 -5.66 11.05 -8.04
CA LEU A 26 -7.11 10.93 -7.97
C LEU A 26 -7.63 11.52 -6.67
N ALA A 27 -8.66 12.36 -6.77
CA ALA A 27 -9.34 12.94 -5.60
C ALA A 27 -9.93 11.87 -4.66
N GLY A 28 -10.31 10.72 -5.21
CA GLY A 28 -10.88 9.59 -4.45
C GLY A 28 -9.85 8.56 -3.99
N ASP A 29 -8.55 8.83 -4.07
CA ASP A 29 -7.50 7.89 -3.64
C ASP A 29 -7.33 7.91 -2.11
N GLN A 30 -8.38 7.46 -1.43
CA GLN A 30 -8.52 7.45 0.02
C GLN A 30 -8.80 6.02 0.49
N PHE A 31 -8.02 5.54 1.47
CA PHE A 31 -8.21 4.24 2.11
C PHE A 31 -9.30 4.29 3.19
N CYS A 32 -9.21 5.26 4.10
CA CYS A 32 -10.12 5.41 5.23
C CYS A 32 -9.96 6.78 5.91
N VAL A 33 -10.82 7.05 6.90
CA VAL A 33 -10.61 8.05 7.95
C VAL A 33 -10.32 7.29 9.23
N ALA A 34 -9.28 7.67 9.97
CA ALA A 34 -8.86 6.97 11.17
C ALA A 34 -8.38 7.94 12.26
N ASN A 35 -8.57 7.55 13.52
CA ASN A 35 -8.14 8.29 14.70
C ASN A 35 -6.89 7.65 15.30
N PHE A 36 -6.03 8.47 15.90
CA PHE A 36 -4.77 8.03 16.52
C PHE A 36 -4.61 8.67 17.91
N GLU A 37 -3.97 7.94 18.83
CA GLU A 37 -3.72 8.44 20.20
C GLU A 37 -2.67 9.56 20.24
N GLN A 38 -1.77 9.59 19.27
CA GLN A 38 -0.76 10.62 19.10
C GLN A 38 -0.77 11.11 17.64
N PRO A 39 -0.34 12.35 17.36
CA PRO A 39 -0.23 12.85 15.99
C PRO A 39 0.71 11.99 15.15
N LEU A 40 0.37 11.77 13.87
CA LEU A 40 1.23 11.03 12.96
C LEU A 40 2.50 11.81 12.61
N GLU A 41 3.62 11.10 12.52
CA GLU A 41 4.91 11.67 12.14
C GLU A 41 5.33 11.27 10.71
N ILE A 42 6.05 12.15 10.03
CA ILE A 42 6.62 11.84 8.71
C ILE A 42 7.61 10.69 8.84
N GLY A 43 7.40 9.63 8.05
CA GLY A 43 8.21 8.41 8.08
C GLY A 43 7.66 7.32 9.00
N GLN A 44 6.61 7.60 9.76
CA GLN A 44 5.88 6.58 10.51
C GLN A 44 5.28 5.54 9.56
N ARG A 45 5.40 4.26 9.91
CA ARG A 45 4.81 3.16 9.15
C ARG A 45 3.39 2.91 9.64
N LEU A 46 2.50 2.65 8.69
CA LEU A 46 1.12 2.25 8.95
C LEU A 46 0.87 0.88 8.32
N HIS A 47 0.21 -0.01 9.05
CA HIS A 47 -0.14 -1.35 8.55
C HIS A 47 -1.62 -1.40 8.17
N ILE A 48 -1.87 -1.56 6.87
CA ILE A 48 -3.21 -1.82 6.36
C ILE A 48 -3.51 -3.31 6.54
N LEU A 49 -4.54 -3.61 7.33
CA LEU A 49 -4.92 -4.97 7.67
C LEU A 49 -5.75 -5.64 6.54
N ASP A 50 -5.91 -6.96 6.64
CA ASP A 50 -6.67 -7.82 5.73
C ASP A 50 -6.40 -7.60 4.22
N SER A 51 -5.17 -7.22 3.89
CA SER A 51 -4.78 -6.84 2.53
C SER A 51 -4.22 -8.01 1.71
N ALA A 52 -4.58 -9.26 2.02
CA ALA A 52 -4.08 -10.45 1.30
C ALA A 52 -5.02 -10.91 0.18
N GLY A 53 -6.32 -11.00 0.47
CA GLY A 53 -7.33 -11.47 -0.48
C GLY A 53 -7.61 -10.43 -1.55
N TYR A 54 -7.59 -10.83 -2.83
CA TYR A 54 -7.95 -9.98 -3.97
C TYR A 54 -7.19 -8.64 -4.07
N THR A 55 -6.01 -8.49 -3.46
CA THR A 55 -5.17 -7.28 -3.59
C THR A 55 -4.07 -7.52 -4.62
N MET A 56 -3.14 -8.43 -4.32
CA MET A 56 -1.95 -8.69 -5.14
C MET A 56 -2.27 -9.18 -6.55
N VAL A 57 -3.34 -9.97 -6.70
CA VAL A 57 -3.76 -10.57 -7.98
C VAL A 57 -4.30 -9.57 -9.00
N LYS A 58 -4.58 -8.33 -8.57
CA LYS A 58 -5.15 -7.27 -9.41
C LYS A 58 -4.35 -5.96 -9.36
N LEU A 59 -3.12 -6.02 -8.85
CA LEU A 59 -2.24 -4.86 -8.85
C LEU A 59 -1.93 -4.43 -10.30
N ASN A 60 -1.69 -3.13 -10.47
CA ASN A 60 -1.41 -2.52 -11.75
C ASN A 60 -0.49 -1.30 -11.58
N TRP A 61 -0.02 -0.76 -12.69
CA TRP A 61 0.89 0.38 -12.73
C TRP A 61 0.18 1.73 -12.90
N PHE A 62 -0.96 1.92 -12.24
CA PHE A 62 -1.68 3.19 -12.30
C PHE A 62 -0.79 4.35 -11.85
N ASN A 63 -0.81 5.45 -12.62
CA ASN A 63 0.08 6.61 -12.48
C ASN A 63 1.59 6.31 -12.46
N GLY A 64 2.02 5.10 -12.83
CA GLY A 64 3.41 4.68 -12.70
C GLY A 64 3.90 4.65 -11.24
N LEU A 65 2.98 4.52 -10.27
CA LEU A 65 3.33 4.39 -8.86
C LEU A 65 4.16 3.12 -8.63
N ARG A 66 5.06 3.17 -7.64
CA ARG A 66 5.92 2.04 -7.31
C ARG A 66 5.09 0.87 -6.81
N MET A 67 5.24 -0.29 -7.46
CA MET A 67 4.59 -1.53 -7.04
C MET A 67 5.13 -1.99 -5.67
N PRO A 68 4.26 -2.42 -4.73
CA PRO A 68 4.71 -2.96 -3.46
C PRO A 68 5.51 -4.26 -3.67
N SER A 69 6.60 -4.40 -2.94
CA SER A 69 7.34 -5.68 -2.87
C SER A 69 6.55 -6.69 -2.04
N VAL A 70 6.75 -7.98 -2.34
CA VAL A 70 6.05 -9.08 -1.67
C VAL A 70 7.01 -9.78 -0.73
N TYR A 71 6.63 -9.88 0.54
CA TYR A 71 7.38 -10.58 1.57
C TYR A 71 6.52 -11.69 2.20
N CYS A 72 7.18 -12.71 2.73
CA CYS A 72 6.55 -13.75 3.54
C CYS A 72 7.34 -13.90 4.83
N GLU A 73 6.67 -13.68 5.95
CA GLU A 73 7.16 -14.09 7.25
C GLU A 73 6.89 -15.59 7.43
N ARG A 74 7.95 -16.34 7.72
CA ARG A 74 7.90 -17.79 7.97
C ARG A 74 7.46 -18.03 9.42
N SER A 75 7.02 -19.25 9.72
CA SER A 75 6.69 -19.66 11.10
C SER A 75 7.89 -19.57 12.07
N SER A 76 9.12 -19.50 11.55
CA SER A 76 10.33 -19.23 12.33
C SER A 76 10.54 -17.74 12.68
N GLY A 77 9.72 -16.83 12.15
CA GLY A 77 9.92 -15.38 12.21
C GLY A 77 10.87 -14.82 11.15
N ASP A 78 11.39 -15.66 10.25
CA ASP A 78 12.24 -15.18 9.15
C ASP A 78 11.40 -14.47 8.09
N ILE A 79 11.82 -13.26 7.68
CA ILE A 79 11.12 -12.46 6.67
C ILE A 79 11.85 -12.60 5.33
N GLN A 80 11.23 -13.35 4.42
CA GLN A 80 11.78 -13.58 3.09
C GLN A 80 11.14 -12.64 2.07
N LYS A 81 11.98 -11.91 1.31
CA LYS A 81 11.53 -11.19 0.11
C LYS A 81 11.21 -12.19 -1.00
N LEU A 82 9.96 -12.26 -1.41
CA LEU A 82 9.50 -13.15 -2.47
C LEU A 82 9.55 -12.47 -3.84
N ASN A 83 9.25 -11.18 -3.91
CA ASN A 83 9.28 -10.43 -5.16
C ASN A 83 9.55 -8.94 -4.91
N GLU A 84 10.22 -8.31 -5.87
CA GLU A 84 10.44 -6.87 -5.93
C GLU A 84 10.35 -6.42 -7.38
N PHE A 85 9.76 -5.25 -7.58
CA PHE A 85 9.57 -4.69 -8.90
C PHE A 85 10.39 -3.41 -9.05
N ASP A 86 10.98 -3.25 -10.23
CA ASP A 86 11.77 -2.07 -10.57
C ASP A 86 11.17 -1.29 -11.76
N TYR A 87 11.89 -0.25 -12.18
CA TYR A 87 11.48 0.57 -13.32
C TYR A 87 11.35 -0.22 -14.64
N SER A 88 12.17 -1.25 -14.83
CA SER A 88 12.15 -2.09 -16.03
C SER A 88 10.84 -2.86 -16.13
N ASP A 89 10.29 -3.30 -14.99
CA ASP A 89 8.99 -3.97 -14.93
C ASP A 89 7.85 -3.06 -15.37
N PHE A 90 7.84 -1.83 -14.86
CA PHE A 90 6.90 -0.79 -15.29
C PHE A 90 7.04 -0.49 -16.78
N LYS A 91 8.25 -0.24 -17.26
CA LYS A 91 8.50 0.09 -18.68
C LYS A 91 8.01 -1.03 -19.61
N ARG A 92 8.28 -2.28 -19.24
CA ARG A 92 7.89 -3.48 -19.99
C ARG A 92 6.36 -3.67 -20.05
N SER A 93 5.60 -3.16 -19.08
CA SER A 93 4.13 -3.19 -19.16
C SER A 93 3.55 -2.20 -20.18
N LEU A 94 4.31 -1.18 -20.58
CA LEU A 94 3.86 -0.16 -21.55
C LEU A 94 4.24 -0.51 -22.99
N SER A 95 5.43 -1.09 -23.20
CA SER A 95 5.86 -1.57 -24.52
C SER A 95 6.96 -2.62 -24.38
N GLN A 96 6.86 -3.66 -25.19
CA GLN A 96 7.90 -4.68 -25.34
C GLN A 96 8.90 -4.34 -26.46
N TRP A 97 8.59 -3.34 -27.28
CA TRP A 97 9.42 -2.93 -28.42
C TRP A 97 10.30 -1.75 -28.03
N SER A 98 11.61 -1.93 -28.17
CA SER A 98 12.56 -0.82 -28.13
C SER A 98 12.64 -0.19 -29.52
N VAL A 99 12.30 1.11 -29.63
CA VAL A 99 12.64 1.90 -30.82
C VAL A 99 14.15 2.14 -30.77
N LYS A 100 14.86 1.72 -31.82
CA LYS A 100 16.29 1.99 -32.00
C LYS A 100 16.52 3.44 -32.40
#